data_AF-A0A517MCH1-F1
#
_entry.id   AF-A0A517MCH1-F1
#
_cell.length_a   1.000
_cell.length_b   1.000
_cell.length_c   1.000
_cell.angle_alpha   90.00
_cell.angle_beta   90.00
_cell.angle_gamma   90.00
#
_symmetry.space_group_name_H-M   'P 1'
#
loop_
_entity.id
_entity.type
_entity.pdbx_description
1 polymer ?
#
loop_
_entity_poly.entity_id
_entity_poly.type
_entity_poly.pdbx_seq_one_letter_code
_entity_poly.pdbx_strand_id
1 'polypeptide(L)'
;MLGRIAEYWKRDPERRGLAALQPTEASGSPEEMVVSLRRTLRAAKPQDELLALGLFSRSTCDWLRAQGIAGERDFLNLPAEALLPRISATTTRRFQLAIRMASAIDGMRPWHALMLFAIHRRSPNKLAAESSGALHRDLTRFSWSTRGQKLLAGRRLPSLLLVEGWIAAARERRGKRALKHEPV
;
A
#
# COMPACT_ATOMS: atom_id res chain seq x y z
N MET A 1 1.03 0.95 23.20
CA MET A 1 1.69 0.36 22.00
C MET A 1 1.40 1.09 20.69
N LEU A 2 0.27 1.81 20.55
CA LEU A 2 -0.10 2.55 19.33
C LEU A 2 0.76 3.80 19.03
N GLY A 3 1.42 4.38 20.04
CA GLY A 3 2.25 5.58 19.88
C GLY A 3 3.49 5.41 19.01
N ARG A 4 4.13 4.22 19.02
CA ARG A 4 5.35 3.95 18.23
C ARG A 4 5.08 3.79 16.73
N ILE A 5 3.88 3.32 16.37
CA ILE A 5 3.47 3.19 14.96
C ILE A 5 3.30 4.59 14.36
N ALA A 6 2.63 5.50 15.08
CA ALA A 6 2.48 6.91 14.67
C ALA A 6 3.83 7.63 14.48
N GLU A 7 4.84 7.30 15.29
CA GLU A 7 6.18 7.87 15.17
C GLU A 7 6.97 7.32 13.97
N TYR A 8 6.78 6.03 13.63
CA TYR A 8 7.34 5.44 12.41
C TYR A 8 6.79 6.12 11.14
N TRP A 9 5.49 6.47 11.13
CA TRP A 9 4.86 7.25 10.04
C TRP A 9 5.44 8.66 9.86
N LYS A 10 6.03 9.26 10.91
CA LYS A 10 6.72 10.57 10.85
C LYS A 10 8.16 10.47 10.36
N ARG A 11 8.80 9.30 10.47
CA ARG A 11 10.23 9.08 10.17
C ARG A 11 10.51 8.47 8.79
N ASP A 12 9.50 8.28 7.95
CA ASP A 12 9.69 7.76 6.59
C ASP A 12 10.48 8.77 5.72
N PRO A 13 11.74 8.46 5.33
CA PRO A 13 12.55 9.35 4.50
C PRO A 13 12.03 9.48 3.07
N GLU A 14 11.13 8.61 2.59
CA GLU A 14 10.52 8.77 1.25
C GLU A 14 9.55 9.96 1.17
N ARG A 15 9.14 10.55 2.30
CA ARG A 15 8.43 11.83 2.34
C ARG A 15 9.33 13.07 2.31
N ARG A 16 10.66 12.94 2.40
CA ARG A 16 11.57 14.11 2.35
C ARG A 16 11.56 14.81 0.99
N GLY A 17 11.03 14.20 -0.07
CA GLY A 17 10.74 14.87 -1.34
C GLY A 17 9.56 15.86 -1.31
N LEU A 18 8.82 15.97 -0.19
CA LEU A 18 7.70 16.89 -0.01
C LEU A 18 8.01 18.07 0.93
N ALA A 19 9.28 18.26 1.32
CA ALA A 19 9.72 19.25 2.30
C ALA A 19 9.82 20.70 1.78
N ALA A 20 8.99 21.10 0.80
CA ALA A 20 8.99 22.45 0.22
C ALA A 20 7.70 23.25 0.50
N LEU A 21 6.91 22.86 1.51
CA LEU A 21 5.79 23.68 1.98
C LEU A 21 6.02 23.99 3.45
N GLN A 22 6.63 25.16 3.70
CA GLN A 22 6.71 25.70 5.05
C GLN A 22 5.30 26.05 5.53
N PRO A 23 4.84 25.58 6.71
CA PRO A 23 3.63 26.08 7.31
C PRO A 23 3.94 27.45 7.92
N THR A 24 3.39 28.49 7.32
CA THR A 24 3.25 29.80 7.96
C THR A 24 2.37 29.64 9.21
N GLU A 25 2.74 30.36 10.25
CA GLU A 25 2.29 30.21 11.63
C GLU A 25 0.77 30.09 11.78
N ALA A 26 0.31 29.02 12.43
CA ALA A 26 -1.06 28.88 12.89
C ALA A 26 -1.04 28.23 14.29
N SER A 27 -1.27 29.07 15.29
CA SER A 27 -1.55 28.72 16.68
C SER A 27 -2.81 27.84 16.75
N GLY A 28 -2.62 26.54 16.99
CA GLY A 28 -3.71 25.59 17.19
C GLY A 28 -3.29 24.49 18.15
N SER A 29 -4.25 23.96 18.91
CA SER A 29 -4.03 22.84 19.83
C SER A 29 -3.40 21.65 19.09
N PRO A 30 -2.53 20.83 19.73
CA PRO A 30 -1.92 19.65 19.10
C PRO A 30 -2.92 18.73 18.39
N GLU A 31 -4.17 18.67 18.89
CA GLU A 31 -5.25 17.90 18.28
C GLU A 31 -5.78 18.54 16.99
N GLU A 32 -5.95 19.86 16.96
CA GLU A 32 -6.35 20.62 15.77
C GLU A 32 -5.28 20.54 14.69
N MET A 33 -4.01 20.54 15.09
CA MET A 33 -2.88 20.39 14.18
C MET A 33 -2.83 18.98 13.57
N VAL A 34 -3.16 17.92 14.34
CA VAL A 34 -3.26 16.54 13.83
C VAL A 34 -4.47 16.37 12.90
N VAL A 35 -5.61 16.98 13.23
CA VAL A 35 -6.81 16.97 12.36
C VAL A 35 -6.56 17.74 11.06
N SER A 36 -5.93 18.91 11.16
CA SER A 36 -5.53 19.72 10.00
C SER A 36 -4.48 19.02 9.14
N LEU A 37 -3.48 18.36 9.74
CA LEU A 37 -2.54 17.49 9.01
C LEU A 37 -3.26 16.33 8.33
N ARG A 38 -4.20 15.66 9.01
CA ARG A 38 -4.99 14.57 8.42
C ARG A 38 -5.89 15.05 7.29
N ARG A 39 -6.34 16.30 7.32
CA ARG A 39 -7.17 16.95 6.29
C ARG A 39 -6.32 17.38 5.11
N THR A 40 -5.16 18.00 5.33
CA THR A 40 -4.21 18.38 4.27
C THR A 40 -3.54 17.17 3.62
N LEU A 41 -3.20 16.12 4.38
CA LEU A 41 -2.73 14.84 3.84
C LEU A 41 -3.83 14.07 3.09
N ARG A 42 -5.12 14.32 3.38
CA ARG A 42 -6.25 13.83 2.57
C ARG A 42 -6.51 14.68 1.34
N ALA A 43 -6.25 16.00 1.41
CA ALA A 43 -6.50 16.96 0.35
C ALA A 43 -5.35 17.05 -0.68
N ALA A 44 -4.13 16.66 -0.30
CA ALA A 44 -3.05 16.40 -1.23
C ALA A 44 -3.36 15.12 -2.01
N LYS A 45 -4.27 15.21 -2.99
CA LYS A 45 -4.30 14.22 -4.07
C LYS A 45 -2.88 14.14 -4.61
N PRO A 46 -2.22 12.97 -4.58
CA PRO A 46 -0.97 12.84 -5.30
C PRO A 46 -1.29 13.29 -6.73
N GLN A 47 -0.55 14.28 -7.24
CA GLN A 47 -0.69 14.75 -8.62
C GLN A 47 -0.54 13.61 -9.63
N ASP A 48 -0.14 12.42 -9.15
CA ASP A 48 0.03 11.21 -9.91
C ASP A 48 -0.45 9.96 -9.13
N GLU A 49 -1.77 9.77 -9.03
CA GLU A 49 -2.40 8.65 -8.31
C GLU A 49 -1.86 7.28 -8.76
N LEU A 50 -1.64 7.08 -10.06
CA LEU A 50 -1.09 5.82 -10.59
C LEU A 50 0.37 5.57 -10.17
N LEU A 51 1.21 6.61 -10.14
CA LEU A 51 2.58 6.47 -9.64
C LEU A 51 2.60 6.16 -8.14
N ALA A 52 1.69 6.74 -7.36
CA ALA A 52 1.60 6.52 -5.93
C ALA A 52 1.40 5.03 -5.57
N LEU A 53 0.71 4.28 -6.43
CA LEU A 53 0.53 2.82 -6.29
C LEU A 53 1.86 2.06 -6.28
N GLY A 54 2.91 2.59 -6.93
CA GLY A 54 4.24 1.97 -7.00
C GLY A 54 4.30 0.70 -7.86
N LEU A 55 3.31 0.48 -8.72
CA LEU A 55 3.18 -0.71 -9.56
C LEU A 55 3.78 -0.54 -10.97
N PHE A 56 3.87 0.71 -11.42
CA PHE A 56 4.16 1.06 -12.81
C PHE A 56 5.38 1.98 -12.89
N SER A 57 6.09 1.94 -14.02
CA SER A 57 7.06 2.99 -14.37
C SER A 57 6.33 4.28 -14.76
N ARG A 58 7.05 5.41 -14.74
CA ARG A 58 6.53 6.69 -15.26
C ARG A 58 5.99 6.57 -16.68
N SER A 59 6.76 5.95 -17.57
CA SER A 59 6.36 5.69 -18.95
C SER A 59 5.09 4.84 -19.07
N THR A 60 4.86 3.91 -18.14
CA THR A 60 3.64 3.09 -18.12
C THR A 60 2.45 3.91 -17.61
N CYS A 61 2.64 4.75 -16.59
CA CYS A 61 1.59 5.67 -16.13
C CYS A 61 1.19 6.67 -17.22
N ASP A 62 2.15 7.25 -17.94
CA ASP A 62 1.87 8.19 -19.03
C ASP A 62 1.07 7.50 -20.15
N TRP A 63 1.43 6.26 -20.49
CA TRP A 63 0.66 5.45 -21.45
C TRP A 63 -0.76 5.13 -20.95
N LEU A 64 -0.93 4.74 -19.67
CA LEU A 64 -2.25 4.49 -19.08
C LEU A 64 -3.14 5.74 -19.12
N ARG A 65 -2.57 6.91 -18.81
CA ARG A 65 -3.29 8.19 -18.87
C ARG A 65 -3.73 8.52 -20.28
N ALA A 66 -2.90 8.23 -21.30
CA ALA A 66 -3.29 8.38 -22.70
C ALA A 66 -4.46 7.48 -23.12
N GLN A 67 -4.75 6.42 -22.36
CA GLN A 67 -5.93 5.54 -22.54
C GLN A 67 -7.13 5.96 -21.67
N GLY A 68 -7.08 7.12 -21.01
CA GLY A 68 -8.13 7.61 -20.11
C GLY A 68 -8.13 6.97 -18.72
N ILE A 69 -7.08 6.22 -18.36
CA ILE A 69 -6.94 5.62 -17.03
C ILE A 69 -6.10 6.57 -16.18
N ALA A 70 -6.74 7.37 -15.33
CA ALA A 70 -6.08 8.44 -14.59
C ALA A 70 -5.76 8.08 -13.13
N GLY A 71 -6.54 7.17 -12.54
CA GLY A 71 -6.42 6.85 -11.12
C GLY A 71 -6.64 5.39 -10.77
N GLU A 72 -6.55 5.12 -9.46
CA GLU A 72 -6.73 3.78 -8.88
C GLU A 72 -8.09 3.19 -9.25
N ARG A 73 -9.16 3.98 -9.15
CA ARG A 73 -10.53 3.55 -9.43
C ARG A 73 -10.72 3.11 -10.87
N ASP A 74 -10.19 3.87 -11.82
CA ASP A 74 -10.29 3.55 -13.25
C ASP A 74 -9.58 2.23 -13.55
N PHE A 75 -8.38 2.07 -13.00
CA PHE A 75 -7.59 0.84 -13.15
C PHE A 75 -8.27 -0.38 -12.52
N LEU A 76 -8.93 -0.21 -11.37
CA LEU A 76 -9.65 -1.29 -10.67
C LEU A 76 -10.90 -1.79 -11.41
N ASN A 77 -11.53 -0.94 -12.21
CA ASN A 77 -12.74 -1.25 -12.97
C ASN A 77 -12.44 -1.74 -14.40
N LEU A 78 -11.18 -1.65 -14.83
CA LEU A 78 -10.76 -2.08 -16.15
C LEU A 78 -10.94 -3.60 -16.35
N PRO A 79 -11.49 -4.07 -17.49
CA PRO A 79 -11.39 -5.47 -17.86
C PRO A 79 -9.92 -5.87 -18.03
N ALA A 80 -9.58 -7.11 -17.68
CA ALA A 80 -8.17 -7.54 -17.61
C ALA A 80 -7.47 -7.47 -18.98
N GLU A 81 -8.23 -7.66 -20.04
CA GLU A 81 -7.81 -7.75 -21.43
C GLU A 81 -7.56 -6.37 -22.07
N ALA A 82 -8.07 -5.28 -21.48
CA ALA A 82 -8.01 -3.95 -22.10
C ALA A 82 -6.60 -3.34 -22.21
N LEU A 83 -5.59 -3.93 -21.56
CA LEU A 83 -4.20 -3.46 -21.66
C LEU A 83 -3.32 -4.31 -22.58
N LEU A 84 -3.92 -5.30 -23.26
CA LEU A 84 -3.20 -6.10 -24.24
C LEU A 84 -2.79 -5.26 -25.46
N PRO A 85 -1.67 -5.60 -26.13
CA PRO A 85 -0.70 -6.63 -25.75
C PRO A 85 0.33 -6.16 -24.71
N ARG A 86 0.29 -4.87 -24.32
CA ARG A 86 1.35 -4.23 -23.52
C ARG A 86 1.45 -4.79 -22.10
N ILE A 87 0.32 -5.06 -21.46
CA ILE A 87 0.23 -5.69 -20.13
C ILE A 87 -0.71 -6.88 -20.25
N SER A 88 -0.24 -8.05 -19.83
CA SER A 88 -1.04 -9.28 -19.89
C SER A 88 -2.21 -9.25 -18.92
N ALA A 89 -3.33 -9.89 -19.29
CA ALA A 89 -4.51 -9.98 -18.44
C ALA A 89 -4.23 -10.56 -17.05
N THR A 90 -3.32 -11.53 -16.96
CA THR A 90 -2.85 -12.09 -15.69
C THR A 90 -2.16 -11.05 -14.82
N THR A 91 -1.35 -10.17 -15.42
CA THR A 91 -0.65 -9.10 -14.71
C THR A 91 -1.65 -8.03 -14.25
N THR A 92 -2.58 -7.62 -15.11
CA THR A 92 -3.66 -6.67 -14.78
C THR A 92 -4.47 -7.16 -13.58
N ARG A 93 -4.97 -8.42 -13.61
CA ARG A 93 -5.69 -9.04 -12.49
C ARG A 93 -4.86 -9.07 -11.22
N ARG A 94 -3.57 -9.40 -11.33
CA ARG A 94 -2.66 -9.45 -10.18
C ARG A 94 -2.49 -8.07 -9.55
N PHE A 95 -2.36 -7.02 -10.36
CA PHE A 95 -2.26 -5.64 -9.87
C PHE A 95 -3.55 -5.16 -9.22
N GLN A 96 -4.70 -5.44 -9.84
CA GLN A 96 -6.01 -5.12 -9.25
C GLN A 96 -6.22 -5.83 -7.89
N LEU A 97 -5.82 -7.11 -7.78
CA LEU A 97 -5.86 -7.82 -6.50
C LEU A 97 -4.91 -7.22 -5.46
N ALA A 98 -3.73 -6.78 -5.87
CA ALA A 98 -2.75 -6.16 -4.97
C ALA A 98 -3.25 -4.82 -4.43
N ILE A 99 -3.88 -4.01 -5.29
CA ILE A 99 -4.55 -2.77 -4.89
C ILE A 99 -5.65 -3.09 -3.88
N ARG A 100 -6.58 -4.01 -4.19
CA ARG A 100 -7.66 -4.40 -3.27
C ARG A 100 -7.15 -4.93 -1.93
N MET A 101 -6.04 -5.67 -1.92
CA MET A 101 -5.42 -6.13 -0.67
C MET A 101 -4.85 -4.97 0.14
N ALA A 102 -4.15 -4.04 -0.52
CA ALA A 102 -3.59 -2.86 0.12
C ALA A 102 -4.68 -1.95 0.69
N SER A 103 -5.77 -1.70 -0.06
CA SER A 103 -6.91 -0.90 0.42
C SER A 103 -7.66 -1.57 1.58
N ALA A 104 -7.44 -2.87 1.82
CA ALA A 104 -8.04 -3.61 2.93
C ALA A 104 -7.15 -3.68 4.18
N ILE A 105 -5.88 -3.29 4.11
CA ILE A 105 -4.92 -3.40 5.21
C ILE A 105 -4.23 -2.06 5.38
N ASP A 106 -4.58 -1.34 6.46
CA ASP A 106 -4.02 -0.02 6.73
C ASP A 106 -2.48 -0.05 6.75
N GLY A 107 -1.88 0.91 6.05
CA GLY A 107 -0.43 1.03 5.92
C GLY A 107 0.23 0.05 4.95
N MET A 108 -0.54 -0.76 4.22
CA MET A 108 -0.06 -1.55 3.11
C MET A 108 -0.09 -0.74 1.81
N ARG A 109 0.92 -0.90 0.96
CA ARG A 109 0.97 -0.34 -0.40
C ARG A 109 0.74 -1.46 -1.40
N PRO A 110 0.21 -1.19 -2.61
CA PRO A 110 -0.03 -2.25 -3.61
C PRO A 110 1.23 -3.08 -3.94
N TRP A 111 2.41 -2.45 -4.00
CA TRP A 111 3.65 -3.20 -4.23
C TRP A 111 4.04 -4.12 -3.06
N HIS A 112 3.71 -3.77 -1.81
CA HIS A 112 3.86 -4.66 -0.66
C HIS A 112 2.98 -5.91 -0.82
N ALA A 113 1.73 -5.74 -1.26
CA ALA A 113 0.83 -6.86 -1.54
C ALA A 113 1.37 -7.77 -2.66
N LEU A 114 2.05 -7.22 -3.68
CA LEU A 114 2.71 -8.04 -4.70
C LEU A 114 3.83 -8.93 -4.16
N MET A 115 4.57 -8.46 -3.15
CA MET A 115 5.57 -9.27 -2.45
C MET A 115 4.90 -10.42 -1.69
N LEU A 116 3.84 -10.11 -0.93
CA LEU A 116 3.06 -11.13 -0.22
C LEU A 116 2.49 -12.18 -1.18
N PHE A 117 2.01 -11.76 -2.35
CA PHE A 117 1.51 -12.68 -3.38
C PHE A 117 2.59 -13.60 -3.94
N ALA A 118 3.84 -13.12 -4.02
CA ALA A 118 4.98 -13.90 -4.49
C ALA A 118 5.39 -14.99 -3.47
N ILE A 119 5.13 -14.77 -2.19
CA ILE A 119 5.28 -15.77 -1.11
C ILE A 119 3.93 -16.42 -0.71
N HIS A 120 2.97 -16.45 -1.64
CA HIS A 120 1.68 -17.12 -1.52
C HIS A 120 0.73 -16.62 -0.42
N ARG A 121 0.93 -15.40 0.10
CA ARG A 121 0.04 -14.76 1.08
C ARG A 121 -0.90 -13.76 0.39
N ARG A 122 -2.04 -14.26 -0.09
CA ARG A 122 -2.96 -13.51 -0.97
C ARG A 122 -4.29 -13.06 -0.33
N SER A 123 -4.47 -13.30 0.96
CA SER A 123 -5.72 -13.02 1.65
C SER A 123 -5.47 -12.23 2.93
N PRO A 124 -6.18 -11.11 3.17
CA PRO A 124 -6.09 -10.41 4.44
C PRO A 124 -6.48 -11.31 5.63
N ASN A 125 -7.43 -12.24 5.44
CA ASN A 125 -7.85 -13.15 6.51
C ASN A 125 -6.75 -14.16 6.86
N LYS A 126 -6.04 -14.67 5.84
CA LYS A 126 -4.88 -15.54 6.07
C LYS A 126 -3.74 -14.76 6.71
N LEU A 127 -3.49 -13.53 6.26
CA LEU A 127 -2.48 -12.66 6.84
C LEU A 127 -2.71 -12.41 8.34
N ALA A 128 -3.96 -12.26 8.78
CA ALA A 128 -4.31 -12.08 10.20
C ALA A 128 -3.89 -13.26 11.09
N ALA A 129 -3.75 -14.45 10.52
CA ALA A 129 -3.31 -15.67 11.22
C ALA A 129 -1.79 -15.89 11.18
N GLU A 130 -1.03 -15.06 10.44
CA GLU A 130 0.42 -15.22 10.31
C GLU A 130 1.17 -14.75 11.56
N SER A 131 2.39 -15.28 11.72
CA SER A 131 3.41 -14.72 12.62
C SER A 131 4.22 -13.66 11.88
N SER A 132 4.44 -12.50 12.53
CA SER A 132 5.27 -11.42 11.98
C SER A 132 6.70 -11.87 11.70
N GLY A 133 7.31 -12.57 12.65
CA GLY A 133 8.68 -13.09 12.50
C GLY A 133 8.82 -14.11 11.37
N ALA A 134 7.86 -15.04 11.25
CA ALA A 134 7.86 -16.02 10.17
C ALA A 134 7.67 -15.33 8.80
N LEU A 135 6.71 -14.41 8.70
CA LEU A 135 6.43 -13.69 7.47
C LEU A 135 7.60 -12.80 7.03
N HIS A 136 8.21 -12.09 7.98
CA HIS A 136 9.39 -11.25 7.69
C HIS A 136 10.57 -12.10 7.22
N ARG A 137 10.84 -13.25 7.85
CA ARG A 137 11.87 -14.19 7.39
C ARG A 137 11.62 -14.67 5.96
N ASP A 138 10.37 -15.00 5.62
CA ASP A 138 10.01 -15.45 4.27
C ASP A 138 10.19 -14.33 3.23
N LEU A 139 9.85 -13.08 3.59
CA LEU A 139 10.11 -11.90 2.76
C LEU A 139 11.61 -11.66 2.57
N THR A 140 12.41 -11.79 3.63
CA THR A 140 13.87 -11.69 3.56
C THR A 140 14.45 -12.77 2.65
N ARG A 141 14.05 -14.03 2.83
CA ARG A 141 14.51 -15.13 1.97
C ARG A 141 14.11 -14.90 0.51
N PHE A 142 12.88 -14.46 0.28
CA PHE A 142 12.42 -14.12 -1.06
C PHE A 142 13.24 -12.99 -1.69
N SER A 143 13.65 -11.98 -0.90
CA SER A 143 14.45 -10.84 -1.38
C SER A 143 15.81 -11.25 -1.94
N TRP A 144 16.36 -12.38 -1.52
CA TRP A 144 17.61 -12.93 -2.04
C TRP A 144 17.44 -13.68 -3.37
N SER A 145 16.22 -14.04 -3.75
CA SER A 145 15.97 -14.66 -5.04
C SER A 145 16.04 -13.65 -6.19
N THR A 146 16.42 -14.08 -7.39
CA THR A 146 16.41 -13.23 -8.60
C THR A 146 15.03 -12.60 -8.84
N ARG A 147 13.97 -13.36 -8.59
CA ARG A 147 12.58 -12.86 -8.70
C ARG A 147 12.28 -11.79 -7.67
N GLY A 148 12.75 -11.95 -6.43
CA GLY A 148 12.58 -10.97 -5.36
C GLY A 148 13.35 -9.69 -5.59
N GLN A 149 14.62 -9.80 -6.02
CA GLN A 149 15.42 -8.64 -6.40
C GLN A 149 14.77 -7.85 -7.54
N LYS A 150 14.28 -8.54 -8.58
CA LYS A 150 13.52 -7.91 -9.68
C LYS A 150 12.26 -7.22 -9.19
N LEU A 151 11.51 -7.83 -8.26
CA LEU A 151 10.27 -7.25 -7.74
C LEU A 151 10.55 -6.04 -6.83
N LEU A 152 11.61 -6.09 -6.02
CA LEU A 152 12.03 -4.96 -5.19
C LEU A 152 12.47 -3.79 -6.06
N ALA A 153 13.18 -4.05 -7.15
CA ALA A 153 13.67 -3.03 -8.08
C ALA A 153 14.40 -1.89 -7.36
N GLY A 154 15.31 -2.24 -6.44
CA GLY A 154 16.07 -1.29 -5.62
C GLY A 154 15.33 -0.72 -4.40
N ARG A 155 14.05 -1.04 -4.22
CA ARG A 155 13.30 -0.65 -3.00
C ARG A 155 13.79 -1.43 -1.79
N ARG A 156 13.63 -0.81 -0.61
CA ARG A 156 13.92 -1.44 0.67
C ARG A 156 12.91 -2.54 0.99
N LEU A 157 13.39 -3.61 1.62
CA LEU A 157 12.53 -4.66 2.16
C LEU A 157 11.63 -4.07 3.27
N PRO A 158 10.34 -4.48 3.36
CA PRO A 158 9.50 -4.13 4.49
C PRO A 158 10.12 -4.56 5.82
N SER A 159 10.21 -3.63 6.77
CA SER A 159 10.75 -3.91 8.11
C SER A 159 9.82 -4.83 8.90
N LEU A 160 10.35 -5.52 9.91
CA LEU A 160 9.55 -6.33 10.83
C LEU A 160 8.41 -5.52 11.47
N LEU A 161 8.70 -4.27 11.89
CA LEU A 161 7.70 -3.38 12.47
C LEU A 161 6.54 -3.08 11.51
N LEU A 162 6.85 -2.89 10.22
CA LEU A 162 5.83 -2.67 9.21
C LEU A 162 4.99 -3.93 8.98
N VAL A 163 5.63 -5.11 8.97
CA VAL A 163 4.95 -6.41 8.87
C VAL A 163 4.03 -6.66 10.07
N GLU A 164 4.45 -6.32 11.28
CA GLU A 164 3.61 -6.35 12.48
C GLU A 164 2.38 -5.46 12.33
N GLY A 165 2.56 -4.24 11.80
CA GLY A 165 1.47 -3.32 11.49
C GLY A 165 0.44 -3.93 10.54
N TRP A 166 0.89 -4.59 9.47
CA TRP A 166 -0.02 -5.23 8.51
C TRP A 166 -0.82 -6.38 9.14
N ILE A 167 -0.17 -7.21 9.97
CA ILE A 167 -0.85 -8.32 10.66
C ILE A 167 -1.87 -7.78 11.66
N ALA A 168 -1.52 -6.73 12.41
CA ALA A 168 -2.43 -6.08 13.35
C ALA A 168 -3.66 -5.50 12.64
N ALA A 169 -3.46 -4.74 11.55
CA ALA A 169 -4.55 -4.20 10.74
C ALA A 169 -5.43 -5.31 10.13
N ALA A 170 -4.82 -6.41 9.68
CA ALA A 170 -5.56 -7.56 9.17
C ALA A 170 -6.43 -8.24 10.25
N ARG A 171 -5.92 -8.35 11.50
CA ARG A 171 -6.68 -8.88 12.65
C ARG A 171 -7.83 -7.97 13.02
N GLU A 172 -7.59 -6.66 13.08
CA GLU A 172 -8.63 -5.67 13.37
C GLU A 172 -9.76 -5.72 12.34
N ARG A 173 -9.41 -5.76 11.04
CA ARG A 173 -10.39 -5.96 9.97
C ARG A 173 -11.20 -7.24 10.13
N ARG A 174 -10.55 -8.34 10.51
CA ARG A 174 -11.23 -9.63 10.74
C ARG A 174 -12.22 -9.52 11.90
N GLY A 175 -11.85 -8.89 13.01
CA GLY A 175 -12.73 -8.62 14.15
C GLY A 175 -13.92 -7.75 13.78
N LYS A 176 -13.70 -6.62 13.07
CA LYS A 176 -14.76 -5.72 12.59
C LYS A 176 -15.76 -6.41 11.68
N ARG A 177 -15.33 -7.41 10.88
CA ARG A 177 -16.23 -8.20 10.04
C ARG A 177 -17.06 -9.20 10.85
N ALA A 178 -16.47 -9.84 11.87
CA ALA A 178 -17.21 -10.76 12.73
C ALA A 178 -18.38 -10.05 13.45
N LEU A 179 -18.13 -8.84 13.97
CA LEU A 179 -19.15 -8.01 14.63
C LEU A 179 -20.28 -7.55 13.70
N LYS A 180 -20.04 -7.47 12.39
CA LYS A 180 -21.08 -7.10 11.41
C LYS A 180 -21.99 -8.26 11.00
N HIS A 181 -21.61 -9.49 11.34
CA HIS A 181 -22.29 -10.71 10.91
C HIS A 181 -22.94 -11.48 12.07
N GLU A 182 -23.07 -10.86 13.24
CA GLU A 182 -23.82 -11.41 14.37
C GLU A 182 -25.33 -11.23 14.06
N PRO A 183 -26.09 -12.31 13.86
CA PRO A 183 -27.52 -12.21 13.62
C PRO A 183 -28.22 -11.85 14.94
N VAL A 184 -29.10 -10.85 14.87
CA VAL A 184 -30.08 -10.53 15.93
C VAL A 184 -31.11 -11.65 16.01
#